data_AF-N1QGC0-F1
#
_entry.id   AF-N1QGC0-F1
#
_cell.length_a   1.000
_cell.length_b   1.000
_cell.length_c   1.000
_cell.angle_alpha   90.00
_cell.angle_beta   90.00
_cell.angle_gamma   90.00
#
_symmetry.space_group_name_H-M   'P 1'
#
loop_
_entity.id
_entity.type
_entity.pdbx_description
1 polymer ?
#
loop_
_entity_poly.entity_id
_entity_poly.type
_entity_poly.pdbx_seq_one_letter_code
_entity_poly.pdbx_strand_id
1 'polypeptide(L)'
;MSGGGGSNGYDAGALPGSSAKAEASPNLLIEAFNQAVRPFSDKIEGLEHEIADLRAYIASLERQQSEVHAWIDKRGLRPDVPPSIAQIMDSASHASSPTHAAATLNAQLDRKITIVNFDLHRLQDDLNDSLPTPSFSACMLKFLPDISRLSALPSGPRYAFDLLLKLGGNLNSHGGLENGDEDDIMERKSFYGRLDEAMVDVVNGRFREEADSWGVQREIKRIEKTGAYLRNWGVEPYFPKTLDVMRDGNRHHGSSSGPGQQAVPGGPAPDYA
;
A
#
# COMPACT_ATOMS: atom_id res chain seq x y z
N MET A 1 -76.29 18.03 -19.10
CA MET A 1 -76.24 18.57 -20.48
C MET A 1 -76.14 17.39 -21.42
N SER A 2 -77.07 17.34 -22.39
CA SER A 2 -77.14 16.55 -23.65
C SER A 2 -76.47 15.17 -23.71
N GLY A 3 -77.13 14.10 -24.16
CA GLY A 3 -78.43 13.96 -24.81
C GLY A 3 -78.43 12.72 -25.72
N GLY A 4 -79.62 12.14 -25.95
CA GLY A 4 -79.96 11.22 -27.05
C GLY A 4 -79.46 9.77 -26.88
N GLY A 5 -80.28 8.71 -26.88
CA GLY A 5 -81.58 8.51 -27.51
C GLY A 5 -81.45 7.51 -28.66
N GLY A 6 -82.22 6.43 -28.66
CA GLY A 6 -82.38 5.58 -29.85
C GLY A 6 -82.49 4.09 -29.56
N SER A 7 -83.72 3.61 -29.44
CA SER A 7 -84.13 2.20 -29.32
C SER A 7 -84.33 1.53 -30.68
N ASN A 8 -84.14 0.20 -30.67
CA ASN A 8 -84.76 -0.85 -31.49
C ASN A 8 -84.37 -1.04 -32.96
N GLY A 9 -84.03 -2.29 -33.26
CA GLY A 9 -84.01 -2.88 -34.59
C GLY A 9 -83.68 -4.37 -34.51
N TYR A 10 -84.72 -5.21 -34.43
CA TYR A 10 -84.62 -6.67 -34.52
C TYR A 10 -84.31 -7.06 -35.96
N ASP A 11 -83.37 -7.98 -36.20
CA ASP A 11 -83.42 -8.82 -37.39
C ASP A 11 -82.97 -10.25 -37.08
N ALA A 12 -83.77 -11.17 -37.58
CA ALA A 12 -83.72 -12.60 -37.36
C ALA A 12 -82.97 -13.23 -38.54
N GLY A 13 -81.93 -14.00 -38.24
CA GLY A 13 -81.18 -14.73 -39.26
C GLY A 13 -80.52 -15.97 -38.68
N ALA A 14 -81.34 -16.95 -38.30
CA ALA A 14 -80.86 -18.31 -38.06
C ALA A 14 -80.54 -18.98 -39.40
N LEU A 15 -79.29 -19.44 -39.58
CA LEU A 15 -78.97 -20.55 -40.46
C LEU A 15 -77.97 -21.50 -39.80
N PRO A 16 -78.04 -22.81 -40.12
CA PRO A 16 -77.62 -23.88 -39.24
C PRO A 16 -76.33 -24.57 -39.72
N GLY A 17 -75.67 -25.25 -38.79
CA GLY A 17 -74.81 -26.39 -39.09
C GLY A 17 -73.35 -26.08 -39.35
N SER A 18 -72.50 -26.41 -38.39
CA SER A 18 -71.46 -27.41 -38.62
C SER A 18 -70.73 -27.69 -37.32
N SER A 19 -70.91 -28.94 -36.91
CA SER A 19 -70.08 -29.73 -36.04
C SER A 19 -68.59 -29.37 -36.15
N ALA A 20 -68.05 -28.83 -35.06
CA ALA A 20 -66.68 -29.12 -34.67
C ALA A 20 -66.60 -29.03 -33.15
N LYS A 21 -66.91 -30.16 -32.48
CA LYS A 21 -66.08 -30.54 -31.34
C LYS A 21 -64.66 -30.63 -31.91
N ALA A 22 -63.93 -29.52 -31.85
CA ALA A 22 -62.49 -29.60 -31.79
C ALA A 22 -62.21 -30.26 -30.43
N GLU A 23 -62.19 -31.59 -30.42
CA GLU A 23 -61.42 -32.29 -29.42
C GLU A 23 -60.06 -31.61 -29.44
N ALA A 24 -59.72 -30.94 -28.33
CA ALA A 24 -58.36 -30.52 -28.06
C ALA A 24 -57.54 -31.81 -28.12
N SER A 25 -57.01 -32.10 -29.31
CA SER A 25 -56.14 -33.24 -29.54
C SER A 25 -55.06 -33.07 -28.49
N PRO A 26 -54.89 -34.03 -27.57
CA PRO A 26 -53.96 -33.86 -26.47
C PRO A 26 -52.64 -33.47 -27.12
N ASN A 27 -52.05 -32.40 -26.62
CA ASN A 27 -50.94 -31.71 -27.23
C ASN A 27 -49.69 -32.57 -27.01
N LEU A 28 -49.69 -33.80 -27.52
CA LEU A 28 -48.79 -34.91 -27.18
C LEU A 28 -47.36 -34.56 -27.53
N LEU A 29 -47.15 -33.76 -28.58
CA LEU A 29 -45.83 -33.21 -28.91
C LEU A 29 -45.37 -32.17 -27.89
N ILE A 30 -46.26 -31.30 -27.42
CA ILE A 30 -45.94 -30.32 -26.38
C ILE A 30 -45.76 -31.01 -25.03
N GLU A 31 -46.54 -32.04 -24.73
CA GLU A 31 -46.44 -32.82 -23.49
C GLU A 31 -45.17 -33.69 -23.47
N ALA A 32 -44.81 -34.33 -24.59
CA ALA A 32 -43.56 -35.05 -24.74
C ALA A 32 -42.35 -34.12 -24.72
N PHE A 33 -42.44 -32.93 -25.33
CA PHE A 33 -41.41 -31.90 -25.24
C PHE A 33 -41.25 -31.40 -23.80
N ASN A 34 -42.34 -31.10 -23.11
CA ASN A 34 -42.31 -30.67 -21.72
C ASN A 34 -41.76 -31.77 -20.78
N GLN A 35 -42.09 -33.05 -21.03
CA GLN A 35 -41.50 -34.18 -20.32
C GLN A 35 -40.00 -34.35 -20.61
N ALA A 36 -39.56 -34.10 -21.84
CA ALA A 36 -38.15 -34.16 -22.22
C ALA A 36 -37.34 -32.99 -21.65
N VAL A 37 -37.95 -31.81 -21.48
CA VAL A 37 -37.30 -30.60 -20.96
C VAL A 37 -37.23 -30.59 -19.43
N ARG A 38 -38.22 -31.17 -18.72
CA ARG A 38 -38.26 -31.23 -17.25
C ARG A 38 -36.95 -31.65 -16.59
N PRO A 39 -36.28 -32.76 -16.96
CA PRO A 39 -35.02 -33.16 -16.35
C PRO A 39 -33.90 -32.13 -16.51
N PHE A 40 -33.91 -31.35 -17.60
CA PHE A 40 -32.95 -30.27 -17.81
C PHE A 40 -33.29 -29.03 -16.98
N SER A 41 -34.58 -28.70 -16.85
CA SER A 41 -35.05 -27.65 -15.94
C SER A 41 -34.70 -27.96 -14.48
N ASP A 42 -34.99 -29.18 -14.01
CA ASP A 42 -34.65 -29.63 -12.66
C ASP A 42 -33.13 -29.59 -12.42
N LYS A 43 -32.34 -29.93 -13.44
CA LYS A 43 -30.87 -29.84 -13.37
C LYS A 43 -30.38 -28.39 -13.33
N ILE A 44 -31.02 -27.48 -14.07
CA ILE A 44 -30.69 -26.05 -14.03
C ILE A 44 -30.99 -25.49 -12.65
N GLU A 45 -32.16 -25.76 -12.09
CA GLU A 45 -32.53 -25.31 -10.73
C GLU A 45 -31.56 -25.87 -9.68
N GLY A 46 -31.16 -27.14 -9.80
CA GLY A 46 -30.16 -27.74 -8.93
C GLY A 46 -28.79 -27.07 -9.02
N LEU A 47 -28.31 -26.78 -10.24
CA LEU A 47 -27.05 -26.07 -10.46
C LEU A 47 -27.11 -24.61 -9.99
N GLU A 48 -28.25 -23.94 -10.15
CA GLU A 48 -28.45 -22.58 -9.65
C GLU A 48 -28.38 -22.54 -8.12
N HIS A 49 -28.96 -23.53 -7.45
CA HIS A 49 -28.85 -23.67 -6.00
C HIS A 49 -27.41 -23.95 -5.56
N GLU A 50 -26.72 -24.88 -6.23
CA GLU A 50 -25.31 -25.18 -5.94
C GLU A 50 -24.41 -23.95 -6.14
N ILE A 51 -24.63 -23.17 -7.20
CA ILE A 51 -23.91 -21.91 -7.44
C ILE A 51 -24.20 -20.90 -6.33
N ALA A 52 -25.44 -20.80 -5.85
CA ALA A 52 -25.79 -19.89 -4.76
C ALA A 52 -25.08 -20.28 -3.46
N ASP A 53 -25.05 -21.57 -3.13
CA ASP A 53 -24.36 -22.10 -1.94
C ASP A 53 -22.85 -21.90 -2.03
N LEU A 54 -22.24 -22.17 -3.18
CA LEU A 54 -20.81 -21.93 -3.41
C LEU A 54 -20.46 -20.45 -3.27
N ARG A 55 -21.29 -19.53 -3.76
CA ARG A 55 -21.10 -18.08 -3.57
C ARG A 55 -21.17 -17.68 -2.11
N ALA A 56 -22.15 -18.21 -1.36
CA ALA A 56 -22.28 -17.96 0.07
C ALA A 56 -21.06 -18.49 0.84
N TYR A 57 -20.56 -19.67 0.46
CA TYR A 57 -19.36 -20.27 1.06
C TYR A 57 -18.11 -19.43 0.77
N ILE A 58 -17.89 -19.00 -0.47
CA ILE A 58 -16.78 -18.11 -0.84
C ILE A 58 -16.82 -16.82 -0.02
N ALA A 59 -17.99 -16.16 0.09
CA ALA A 59 -18.13 -14.96 0.90
C ALA A 59 -17.79 -15.19 2.39
N SER A 60 -18.12 -16.37 2.92
CA SER A 60 -17.76 -16.74 4.29
C SER A 60 -16.24 -16.91 4.47
N LEU A 61 -15.54 -17.48 3.48
CA LEU A 61 -14.09 -17.65 3.50
C LEU A 61 -13.36 -16.31 3.36
N GLU A 62 -13.82 -15.43 2.48
CA GLU A 62 -13.27 -14.08 2.33
C GLU A 62 -13.39 -13.28 3.64
N ARG A 63 -14.53 -13.42 4.34
CA ARG A 63 -14.71 -12.82 5.66
C ARG A 63 -13.73 -13.37 6.68
N GLN A 64 -13.58 -14.69 6.78
CA GLN A 64 -12.62 -15.32 7.69
C GLN A 64 -11.19 -14.88 7.39
N GLN A 65 -10.82 -14.81 6.10
CA GLN A 65 -9.51 -14.33 5.67
C GLN A 65 -9.27 -12.88 6.14
N SER A 66 -10.25 -11.99 5.94
CA SER A 66 -10.16 -10.60 6.42
C SER A 66 -10.02 -10.51 7.94
N GLU A 67 -10.72 -11.35 8.70
CA GLU A 67 -10.62 -11.40 10.16
C GLU A 67 -9.22 -11.85 10.61
N VAL A 68 -8.63 -12.84 9.94
CA VAL A 68 -7.26 -13.29 10.20
C VAL A 68 -6.24 -12.19 9.89
N HIS A 69 -6.35 -11.51 8.74
CA HIS A 69 -5.45 -10.40 8.40
C HIS A 69 -5.53 -9.25 9.41
N ALA A 70 -6.75 -8.88 9.82
CA ALA A 70 -6.95 -7.86 10.86
C ALA A 70 -6.36 -8.30 12.21
N TRP A 71 -6.45 -9.58 12.56
CA TRP A 71 -5.83 -10.13 13.76
C TRP A 71 -4.30 -10.07 13.70
N ILE A 72 -3.68 -10.43 12.56
CA ILE A 72 -2.24 -10.31 12.32
C ILE A 72 -1.79 -8.87 12.52
N ASP A 73 -2.51 -7.91 11.91
CA ASP A 73 -2.19 -6.50 12.03
C ASP A 73 -2.31 -5.99 13.48
N LYS A 74 -3.36 -6.39 14.20
CA LYS A 74 -3.55 -6.06 15.61
C LYS A 74 -2.45 -6.63 16.51
N ARG A 75 -1.89 -7.79 16.15
CA ARG A 75 -0.82 -8.46 16.91
C ARG A 75 0.57 -7.95 16.56
N GLY A 76 0.72 -7.13 15.52
CA GLY A 76 2.04 -6.62 15.12
C GLY A 76 2.90 -7.65 14.38
N LEU A 77 2.27 -8.68 13.80
CA LEU A 77 2.94 -9.83 13.22
C LEU A 77 3.19 -9.69 11.71
N ARG A 78 2.82 -8.58 11.08
CA ARG A 78 2.93 -8.38 9.63
C ARG A 78 4.37 -8.48 9.08
N PRO A 79 5.44 -8.12 9.83
CA PRO A 79 6.81 -8.41 9.39
C PRO A 79 7.17 -9.90 9.48
N ASP A 80 6.50 -10.68 10.34
CA ASP A 80 6.87 -12.08 10.61
C ASP A 80 6.05 -13.08 9.78
N VAL A 81 5.04 -12.64 9.03
CA VAL A 81 4.24 -13.55 8.21
C VAL A 81 5.04 -14.04 6.99
N PRO A 82 4.77 -15.26 6.51
CA PRO A 82 5.38 -15.78 5.29
C PRO A 82 5.18 -14.85 4.08
N PRO A 83 6.12 -14.82 3.12
CA PRO A 83 6.07 -13.93 1.96
C PRO A 83 4.77 -14.01 1.14
N SER A 84 4.17 -15.19 1.02
CA SER A 84 2.89 -15.38 0.32
C SER A 84 1.73 -14.65 1.00
N ILE A 85 1.66 -14.70 2.33
CA ILE A 85 0.63 -14.00 3.11
C ILE A 85 0.91 -12.50 3.11
N ALA A 86 2.18 -12.11 3.27
CA ALA A 86 2.62 -10.72 3.16
C ALA A 86 2.16 -10.07 1.86
N GLN A 87 2.39 -10.73 0.71
CA GLN A 87 2.00 -10.24 -0.60
C GLN A 87 0.47 -10.07 -0.71
N ILE A 88 -0.31 -11.03 -0.20
CA ILE A 88 -1.78 -10.93 -0.19
C ILE A 88 -2.24 -9.76 0.68
N MET A 89 -1.70 -9.60 1.89
CA MET A 89 -2.06 -8.51 2.81
C MET A 89 -1.71 -7.14 2.24
N ASP A 90 -0.57 -7.03 1.56
CA ASP A 90 -0.13 -5.79 0.92
C ASP A 90 -1.01 -5.45 -0.27
N SER A 91 -1.37 -6.45 -1.09
CA SER A 91 -2.24 -6.28 -2.26
C SER A 91 -3.69 -5.99 -1.88
N ALA A 92 -4.24 -6.70 -0.88
CA ALA A 92 -5.63 -6.56 -0.45
C ALA A 92 -5.93 -5.17 0.13
N SER A 93 -4.92 -4.52 0.72
CA SER A 93 -5.05 -3.18 1.26
C SER A 93 -5.39 -2.14 0.18
N HIS A 94 -5.03 -2.38 -1.09
CA HIS A 94 -5.39 -1.50 -2.20
C HIS A 94 -6.90 -1.39 -2.43
N ALA A 95 -7.70 -2.39 -2.03
CA ALA A 95 -9.14 -2.39 -2.24
C ALA A 95 -9.90 -1.47 -1.26
N SER A 96 -9.36 -1.25 -0.06
CA SER A 96 -10.02 -0.45 1.00
C SER A 96 -9.32 0.87 1.30
N SER A 97 -7.98 0.93 1.21
CA SER A 97 -7.20 2.16 1.34
C SER A 97 -5.76 1.94 0.83
N PRO A 98 -5.35 2.63 -0.26
CA PRO A 98 -4.05 2.41 -0.91
C PRO A 98 -2.83 2.54 0.00
N THR A 99 -2.93 3.29 1.09
CA THR A 99 -1.82 3.57 2.02
C THR A 99 -1.88 2.75 3.31
N HIS A 100 -2.93 1.93 3.51
CA HIS A 100 -3.14 1.22 4.78
C HIS A 100 -2.03 0.19 5.05
N ALA A 101 -1.63 -0.59 4.05
CA ALA A 101 -0.54 -1.55 4.18
C ALA A 101 0.76 -0.90 4.66
N ALA A 102 1.16 0.19 4.01
CA ALA A 102 2.38 0.92 4.33
C ALA A 102 2.33 1.52 5.74
N ALA A 103 1.22 2.17 6.10
CA ALA A 103 1.07 2.77 7.43
C ALA A 103 1.09 1.71 8.55
N THR A 104 0.39 0.59 8.36
CA THR A 104 0.34 -0.50 9.33
C THR A 104 1.69 -1.20 9.47
N LEU A 105 2.35 -1.53 8.35
CA LEU A 105 3.68 -2.14 8.37
C LEU A 105 4.71 -1.21 9.04
N ASN A 106 4.70 0.08 8.69
CA ASN A 106 5.56 1.08 9.32
C ASN A 106 5.38 1.13 10.83
N ALA A 107 4.14 1.23 11.33
CA ALA A 107 3.87 1.30 12.76
C ALA A 107 4.38 0.06 13.51
N GLN A 108 4.28 -1.11 12.90
CA GLN A 108 4.77 -2.35 13.49
C GLN A 108 6.30 -2.43 13.48
N LEU A 109 6.94 -2.03 12.38
CA LEU A 109 8.40 -1.97 12.28
C LEU A 109 8.99 -0.95 13.26
N ASP A 110 8.41 0.24 13.34
CA ASP A 110 8.85 1.28 14.28
C ASP A 110 8.81 0.80 15.73
N ARG A 111 7.71 0.14 16.12
CA ARG A 111 7.55 -0.47 17.45
C ARG A 111 8.59 -1.57 17.68
N LYS A 112 8.81 -2.47 16.74
CA LYS A 112 9.81 -3.54 16.86
C LYS A 112 11.24 -3.00 16.98
N ILE A 113 11.60 -2.04 16.13
CA ILE A 113 12.91 -1.36 16.19
C ILE A 113 13.10 -0.72 17.57
N THR A 114 12.07 -0.07 18.10
CA THR A 114 12.11 0.55 19.44
C THR A 114 12.33 -0.47 20.54
N ILE A 115 11.59 -1.59 20.50
CA ILE A 115 11.71 -2.67 21.48
C ILE A 115 13.11 -3.29 21.42
N VAL A 116 13.59 -3.65 20.23
CA VAL A 116 14.92 -4.24 20.07
C VAL A 116 16.01 -3.27 20.54
N ASN A 117 15.88 -1.97 20.24
CA ASN A 117 16.83 -0.98 20.73
C ASN A 117 16.84 -0.89 22.26
N PHE A 118 15.67 -0.90 22.88
CA PHE A 118 15.54 -0.91 24.34
C PHE A 118 16.14 -2.19 24.96
N ASP A 119 15.85 -3.35 24.39
CA ASP A 119 16.36 -4.63 24.86
C ASP A 119 17.90 -4.70 24.75
N LEU A 120 18.48 -4.13 23.69
CA LEU A 120 19.94 -4.03 23.53
C LEU A 120 20.56 -3.12 24.59
N HIS A 121 19.97 -1.96 24.89
CA HIS A 121 20.47 -1.10 25.97
C HIS A 121 20.31 -1.75 27.34
N ARG A 122 19.19 -2.42 27.60
CA ARG A 122 19.00 -3.19 28.82
C ARG A 122 20.05 -4.29 28.97
N LEU A 123 20.37 -4.98 27.89
CA LEU A 123 21.42 -6.00 27.90
C LEU A 123 22.80 -5.40 28.21
N GLN A 124 23.10 -4.20 27.72
CA GLN A 124 24.32 -3.47 28.10
C GLN A 124 24.36 -3.19 29.60
N ASP A 125 23.25 -2.66 30.14
CA ASP A 125 23.13 -2.36 31.57
C ASP A 125 23.29 -3.64 32.42
N ASP A 126 22.66 -4.74 32.01
CA ASP A 126 22.71 -6.04 32.70
C ASP A 126 24.13 -6.65 32.64
N LEU A 127 24.87 -6.44 31.54
CA LEU A 127 26.26 -6.88 31.41
C LEU A 127 27.25 -5.98 32.15
N ASN A 128 26.82 -4.77 32.57
CA ASN A 128 27.68 -3.69 33.06
C ASN A 128 28.87 -3.44 32.12
N ASP A 129 28.63 -3.62 30.81
CA ASP A 129 29.62 -3.52 29.74
C ASP A 129 28.94 -3.09 28.43
N SER A 130 29.71 -2.49 27.54
CA SER A 130 29.24 -2.15 26.20
C SER A 130 29.09 -3.40 25.34
N LEU A 131 27.92 -3.55 24.69
CA LEU A 131 27.77 -4.54 23.63
C LEU A 131 28.74 -4.20 22.48
N PRO A 132 29.41 -5.20 21.87
CA PRO A 132 30.21 -4.95 20.69
C PRO A 132 29.34 -4.38 19.56
N THR A 133 29.83 -3.32 18.91
CA THR A 133 29.17 -2.68 17.76
C THR A 133 28.76 -3.66 16.66
N PRO A 134 29.55 -4.69 16.29
CA PRO A 134 29.10 -5.70 15.31
C PRO A 134 27.83 -6.46 15.72
N SER A 135 27.64 -6.72 17.02
CA SER A 135 26.44 -7.39 17.53
C SER A 135 25.22 -6.48 17.45
N PHE A 136 25.40 -5.20 17.79
CA PHE A 136 24.33 -4.21 17.70
C PHE A 136 23.95 -3.92 16.24
N SER A 137 24.93 -3.71 15.37
CA SER A 137 24.75 -3.47 13.93
C SER A 137 24.00 -4.65 13.30
N ALA A 138 24.41 -5.89 13.58
CA ALA A 138 23.76 -7.09 13.07
C ALA A 138 22.28 -7.19 13.48
N CYS A 139 21.94 -6.82 14.72
CA CYS A 139 20.55 -6.78 15.18
C CYS A 139 19.72 -5.72 14.44
N MET A 140 20.28 -4.53 14.20
CA MET A 140 19.60 -3.46 13.47
C MET A 140 19.42 -3.80 11.97
N LEU A 141 20.43 -4.43 11.35
CA LEU A 141 20.40 -4.77 9.92
C LEU A 141 19.33 -5.82 9.56
N LYS A 142 18.82 -6.57 10.53
CA LYS A 142 17.71 -7.53 10.32
C LYS A 142 16.42 -6.86 9.84
N PHE A 143 16.25 -5.56 10.07
CA PHE A 143 15.07 -4.82 9.64
C PHE A 143 15.13 -4.37 8.16
N LEU A 144 16.29 -4.44 7.50
CA LEU A 144 16.44 -3.94 6.13
C LEU A 144 15.51 -4.61 5.10
N PRO A 145 15.32 -5.94 5.10
CA PRO A 145 14.40 -6.58 4.16
C PRO A 145 12.96 -6.07 4.30
N ASP A 146 12.48 -5.88 5.53
CA ASP A 146 11.13 -5.38 5.77
C ASP A 146 10.98 -3.89 5.47
N ILE A 147 12.02 -3.09 5.70
CA ILE A 147 12.05 -1.68 5.29
C ILE A 147 12.07 -1.56 3.76
N SER A 148 12.79 -2.44 3.06
CA SER A 148 12.79 -2.51 1.61
C SER A 148 11.40 -2.89 1.07
N ARG A 149 10.75 -3.90 1.68
CA ARG A 149 9.35 -4.25 1.40
C ARG A 149 8.42 -3.05 1.63
N LEU A 150 8.56 -2.35 2.76
CA LEU A 150 7.79 -1.15 3.06
C LEU A 150 7.97 -0.10 1.97
N SER A 151 9.20 0.16 1.52
CA SER A 151 9.48 1.12 0.44
C SER A 151 8.87 0.75 -0.91
N ALA A 152 8.53 -0.52 -1.14
CA ALA A 152 7.86 -0.95 -2.37
C ALA A 152 6.34 -0.73 -2.33
N LEU A 153 5.76 -0.43 -1.16
CA LEU A 153 4.34 -0.15 -1.01
C LEU A 153 4.02 1.31 -1.37
N PRO A 154 2.79 1.62 -1.82
CA PRO A 154 2.37 3.00 -2.05
C PRO A 154 2.48 3.85 -0.77
N SER A 155 3.07 5.04 -0.88
CA SER A 155 3.38 5.91 0.28
C SER A 155 4.36 5.31 1.28
N GLY A 156 4.95 4.17 0.95
CA GLY A 156 5.94 3.46 1.75
C GLY A 156 7.33 4.11 1.80
N PRO A 157 7.87 4.66 0.69
CA PRO A 157 9.18 5.31 0.68
C PRO A 157 9.37 6.38 1.75
N ARG A 158 8.33 7.16 2.04
CA ARG A 158 8.39 8.20 3.09
C ARG A 158 8.66 7.63 4.48
N TYR A 159 8.03 6.49 4.78
CA TYR A 159 8.14 5.82 6.07
C TYR A 159 9.48 5.07 6.17
N ALA A 160 9.86 4.38 5.10
CA ALA A 160 11.14 3.69 5.01
C ALA A 160 12.33 4.65 5.22
N PHE A 161 12.25 5.86 4.69
CA PHE A 161 13.28 6.90 4.86
C PHE A 161 13.54 7.20 6.33
N ASP A 162 12.49 7.47 7.11
CA ASP A 162 12.63 7.78 8.53
C ASP A 162 13.10 6.57 9.35
N LEU A 163 12.66 5.35 9.01
CA LEU A 163 13.12 4.14 9.69
C LEU A 163 14.61 3.88 9.47
N LEU A 164 15.13 4.07 8.24
CA LEU A 164 16.57 3.93 7.97
C LEU A 164 17.40 4.96 8.75
N LEU A 165 16.95 6.21 8.81
CA LEU A 165 17.61 7.22 9.65
C LEU A 165 17.53 6.88 11.14
N LYS A 166 16.42 6.29 11.60
CA LYS A 166 16.27 5.81 12.98
C LYS A 166 17.27 4.70 13.32
N LEU A 167 17.49 3.73 12.43
CA LEU A 167 18.52 2.70 12.62
C LEU A 167 19.92 3.32 12.74
N GLY A 168 20.23 4.31 11.89
CA GLY A 168 21.46 5.10 12.00
C GLY A 168 21.59 5.83 13.34
N GLY A 169 20.51 6.47 13.79
CA GLY A 169 20.44 7.16 15.08
C GLY A 169 20.64 6.23 16.27
N ASN A 170 20.04 5.05 16.25
CA ASN A 170 20.19 4.03 17.29
C ASN A 170 21.65 3.62 17.48
N LEU A 171 22.39 3.44 16.37
CA LEU A 171 23.82 3.12 16.44
C LEU A 171 24.65 4.31 16.95
N ASN A 172 24.28 5.54 16.60
CA ASN A 172 24.96 6.75 17.10
C ASN A 172 24.83 6.90 18.63
N SER A 173 23.68 6.48 19.20
CA SER A 173 23.46 6.44 20.65
C SER A 173 24.09 5.23 21.34
N HIS A 174 24.63 4.28 20.59
CA HIS A 174 25.22 3.05 21.12
C HIS A 174 26.74 3.17 21.31
N GLY A 175 27.23 2.73 22.47
CA GLY A 175 28.65 2.45 22.71
C GLY A 175 29.57 3.66 22.92
N GLY A 176 29.07 4.89 22.71
CA GLY A 176 29.89 6.10 22.74
C GLY A 176 30.87 6.16 21.57
N LEU A 177 31.00 7.32 20.91
CA LEU A 177 31.96 7.48 19.81
C LEU A 177 33.40 7.73 20.30
N GLU A 178 33.57 7.98 21.61
CA GLU A 178 34.82 8.43 22.21
C GLU A 178 35.82 7.29 22.49
N ASN A 179 35.34 6.04 22.53
CA ASN A 179 36.13 4.86 22.90
C ASN A 179 36.26 3.81 21.77
N GLY A 180 35.81 4.13 20.56
CA GLY A 180 35.85 3.18 19.44
C GLY A 180 37.27 2.95 18.95
N ASP A 181 37.68 1.68 18.89
CA ASP A 181 38.90 1.28 18.18
C ASP A 181 38.71 1.33 16.66
N GLU A 182 39.77 1.04 15.91
CA GLU A 182 39.72 1.09 14.44
C GLU A 182 38.70 0.10 13.87
N ASP A 183 38.54 -1.07 14.51
CA ASP A 183 37.57 -2.09 14.13
C ASP A 183 36.13 -1.62 14.35
N ASP A 184 35.84 -0.94 15.47
CA ASP A 184 34.55 -0.31 15.75
C ASP A 184 34.19 0.73 14.69
N ILE A 185 35.15 1.61 14.34
CA ILE A 185 34.97 2.64 13.32
C ILE A 185 34.71 2.01 11.95
N MET A 186 35.43 0.94 11.60
CA MET A 186 35.20 0.22 10.35
C MET A 186 33.80 -0.43 10.32
N GLU A 187 33.36 -1.04 11.40
CA GLU A 187 32.03 -1.65 11.48
C GLU A 187 30.92 -0.59 11.37
N ARG A 188 31.09 0.57 12.02
CA ARG A 188 30.17 1.71 11.86
C ARG A 188 30.09 2.17 10.41
N LYS A 189 31.24 2.31 9.73
CA LYS A 189 31.28 2.66 8.29
C LYS A 189 30.58 1.61 7.43
N SER A 190 30.81 0.33 7.69
CA SER A 190 30.14 -0.79 7.02
C SER A 190 28.62 -0.72 7.19
N PHE A 191 28.16 -0.50 8.42
CA PHE A 191 26.75 -0.35 8.75
C PHE A 191 26.11 0.83 7.99
N TYR A 192 26.69 2.03 8.03
CA TYR A 192 26.15 3.16 7.28
C TYR A 192 26.23 2.96 5.78
N GLY A 193 27.25 2.27 5.26
CA GLY A 193 27.34 1.91 3.85
C GLY A 193 26.15 1.06 3.40
N ARG A 194 25.73 0.07 4.22
CA ARG A 194 24.54 -0.75 3.95
C ARG A 194 23.24 0.04 4.06
N LEU A 195 23.13 0.95 5.02
CA LEU A 195 21.97 1.84 5.12
C LEU A 195 21.89 2.80 3.93
N ASP A 196 23.04 3.33 3.49
CA ASP A 196 23.14 4.22 2.34
C ASP A 196 22.68 3.54 1.04
N GLU A 197 23.10 2.29 0.83
CA GLU A 197 22.64 1.48 -0.29
C GLU A 197 21.12 1.27 -0.29
N ALA A 198 20.53 0.91 0.86
CA ALA A 198 19.09 0.76 0.98
C ALA A 198 18.34 2.09 0.80
N MET A 199 18.94 3.19 1.26
CA MET A 199 18.32 4.52 1.24
C MET A 199 18.23 5.10 -0.19
N VAL A 200 19.14 4.76 -1.09
CA VAL A 200 19.09 5.19 -2.50
C VAL A 200 17.76 4.81 -3.15
N ASP A 201 17.33 3.56 -3.01
CA ASP A 201 16.08 3.07 -3.59
C ASP A 201 14.86 3.76 -2.96
N VAL A 202 14.92 4.02 -1.65
CA VAL A 202 13.89 4.75 -0.90
C VAL A 202 13.76 6.18 -1.41
N VAL A 203 14.87 6.90 -1.56
CA VAL A 203 14.89 8.28 -2.06
C VAL A 203 14.32 8.36 -3.48
N ASN A 204 14.72 7.43 -4.36
CA ASN A 204 14.14 7.33 -5.70
C ASN A 204 12.62 7.07 -5.65
N GLY A 205 12.17 6.21 -4.73
CA GLY A 205 10.75 6.02 -4.43
C GLY A 205 10.05 7.32 -4.02
N ARG A 206 10.62 8.08 -3.07
CA ARG A 206 10.03 9.34 -2.61
C ARG A 206 9.94 10.39 -3.70
N PHE A 207 10.97 10.54 -4.55
CA PHE A 207 10.88 11.47 -5.69
C PHE A 207 9.77 11.06 -6.67
N ARG A 208 9.56 9.76 -6.91
CA ARG A 208 8.45 9.29 -7.77
C ARG A 208 7.07 9.61 -7.21
N GLU A 209 6.91 9.56 -5.89
CA GLU A 209 5.59 9.74 -5.26
C GLU A 209 5.30 11.18 -4.82
N GLU A 210 6.28 11.86 -4.22
CA GLU A 210 6.11 13.17 -3.57
C GLU A 210 6.68 14.33 -4.40
N ALA A 211 7.68 14.06 -5.25
CA ALA A 211 8.39 15.04 -6.08
C ALA A 211 8.67 16.36 -5.33
N ASP A 212 8.05 17.46 -5.75
CA ASP A 212 8.27 18.81 -5.22
C ASP A 212 7.76 19.01 -3.79
N SER A 213 6.85 18.16 -3.30
CA SER A 213 6.22 18.33 -1.98
C SER A 213 7.07 17.82 -0.81
N TRP A 214 8.09 16.99 -1.07
CA TRP A 214 8.89 16.35 -0.02
C TRP A 214 9.74 17.35 0.80
N GLY A 215 10.24 18.43 0.18
CA GLY A 215 11.13 19.36 0.89
C GLY A 215 12.53 18.75 1.17
N VAL A 216 13.05 17.97 0.21
CA VAL A 216 14.32 17.25 0.25
C VAL A 216 15.53 18.07 0.75
N GLN A 217 15.55 19.39 0.51
CA GLN A 217 16.60 20.28 1.02
C GLN A 217 16.73 20.27 2.56
N ARG A 218 15.62 20.11 3.28
CA ARG A 218 15.66 20.00 4.75
C ARG A 218 16.30 18.69 5.18
N GLU A 219 15.97 17.60 4.50
CA GLU A 219 16.52 16.28 4.78
C GLU A 219 18.00 16.17 4.42
N ILE A 220 18.45 16.78 3.31
CA ILE A 220 19.89 16.89 2.98
C ILE A 220 20.64 17.54 4.14
N LYS A 221 20.17 18.70 4.62
CA LYS A 221 20.79 19.41 5.74
C LYS A 221 20.79 18.60 7.03
N ARG A 222 19.72 17.83 7.29
CA ARG A 222 19.63 16.93 8.44
C ARG A 222 20.70 15.84 8.39
N ILE A 223 20.87 15.18 7.24
CA ILE A 223 21.88 14.14 7.04
C ILE A 223 23.30 14.72 7.14
N GLU A 224 23.56 15.84 6.47
CA GLU A 224 24.87 16.51 6.50
C GLU A 224 25.27 16.97 7.91
N LYS A 225 24.31 17.47 8.70
CA LYS A 225 24.56 17.85 10.11
C LYS A 225 25.02 16.65 10.93
N THR A 226 24.37 15.50 10.78
CA THR A 226 24.77 14.25 11.44
C THR A 226 26.14 13.78 10.94
N GLY A 227 26.37 13.82 9.62
CA GLY A 227 27.66 13.46 9.04
C GLY A 227 28.82 14.34 9.53
N ALA A 228 28.59 15.65 9.69
CA ALA A 228 29.58 16.57 10.25
C ALA A 228 29.92 16.24 11.71
N TYR A 229 28.93 15.84 12.51
CA TYR A 229 29.16 15.38 13.87
C TYR A 229 29.99 14.08 13.89
N LEU A 230 29.64 13.10 13.05
CA LEU A 230 30.34 11.80 12.97
C LEU A 230 31.77 11.92 12.41
N ARG A 231 32.02 12.89 11.53
CA ARG A 231 33.37 13.19 11.01
C ARG A 231 34.37 13.49 12.12
N ASN A 232 33.95 14.20 13.16
CA ASN A 232 34.83 14.51 14.30
C ASN A 232 35.33 13.24 15.02
N TRP A 233 34.69 12.10 14.79
CA TRP A 233 35.00 10.79 15.36
C TRP A 233 35.54 9.80 14.32
N GLY A 234 35.97 10.26 13.14
CA GLY A 234 36.55 9.42 12.09
C GLY A 234 35.55 8.55 11.32
N VAL A 235 34.26 8.69 11.59
CA VAL A 235 33.17 7.93 10.96
C VAL A 235 32.63 8.73 9.77
N GLU A 236 33.35 8.67 8.65
CA GLU A 236 32.97 9.28 7.39
C GLU A 236 33.29 8.39 6.17
N PRO A 237 32.57 8.53 5.05
CA PRO A 237 31.41 9.42 4.81
C PRO A 237 30.06 8.85 5.33
N TYR A 238 29.13 9.73 5.71
CA TYR A 238 27.77 9.39 6.17
C TYR A 238 26.75 9.61 5.05
N PHE A 239 26.17 8.51 4.53
CA PHE A 239 25.18 8.52 3.43
C PHE A 239 25.62 9.25 2.13
N PRO A 240 26.84 9.03 1.61
CA PRO A 240 27.33 9.74 0.42
C PRO A 240 26.46 9.50 -0.82
N LYS A 241 26.09 8.25 -1.14
CA LYS A 241 25.33 7.91 -2.36
C LYS A 241 23.93 8.52 -2.30
N THR A 242 23.28 8.41 -1.15
CA THR A 242 21.98 9.02 -0.85
C THR A 242 22.01 10.53 -1.07
N LEU A 243 23.01 11.21 -0.53
CA LEU A 243 23.12 12.67 -0.67
C LEU A 243 23.28 13.09 -2.14
N ASP A 244 24.04 12.34 -2.92
CA ASP A 244 24.20 12.59 -4.35
C ASP A 244 22.86 12.46 -5.09
N VAL A 245 22.14 11.34 -4.87
CA VAL A 245 20.81 11.11 -5.46
C VAL A 245 19.80 12.19 -5.03
N MET A 246 19.81 12.61 -3.75
CA MET A 246 18.94 13.67 -3.26
C MET A 246 19.24 15.02 -3.92
N ARG A 247 20.52 15.37 -4.09
CA ARG A 247 20.94 16.63 -4.75
C ARG A 247 20.58 16.62 -6.22
N ASP A 248 20.81 15.51 -6.91
CA ASP A 248 20.50 15.37 -8.33
C ASP A 248 18.99 15.39 -8.56
N GLY A 249 18.21 14.62 -7.80
CA GLY A 249 16.75 14.63 -7.87
C GLY A 249 16.17 16.02 -7.61
N ASN A 250 16.72 16.76 -6.64
CA ASN A 250 16.31 18.13 -6.35
C ASN A 250 16.60 19.11 -7.51
N ARG A 251 17.71 18.95 -8.24
CA ARG A 251 18.04 19.79 -9.40
C ARG A 251 17.09 19.54 -10.57
N HIS A 252 16.73 18.28 -10.82
CA HIS A 252 15.85 17.91 -11.93
C HIS A 252 14.39 18.34 -11.70
N HIS A 253 13.89 18.26 -10.46
CA HIS A 253 12.51 18.64 -10.13
C HIS A 253 12.37 20.15 -9.86
N GLY A 254 13.37 20.78 -9.24
CA GLY A 254 13.42 22.23 -9.00
C GLY A 254 13.68 23.11 -10.23
N SER A 255 13.97 22.52 -11.40
CA SER A 255 14.19 23.24 -12.67
C SER A 255 12.95 23.26 -13.59
N SER A 256 11.81 22.70 -13.14
CA SER A 256 10.56 22.68 -13.91
C SER A 256 9.71 23.96 -13.77
N SER A 257 10.24 25.00 -13.11
CA SER A 257 9.72 26.38 -13.23
C SER A 257 10.28 27.00 -14.52
N GLY A 258 9.53 26.85 -15.61
CA GLY A 258 9.93 27.33 -16.94
C GLY A 258 10.22 28.84 -17.01
N PRO A 259 11.01 29.29 -18.01
CA PRO A 259 11.34 30.69 -18.22
C PRO A 259 10.13 31.41 -18.82
N GLY A 260 9.36 32.09 -17.97
CA GLY A 260 8.12 32.75 -18.36
C GLY A 260 8.00 34.17 -17.82
N GLN A 261 8.78 35.10 -18.39
CA GLN A 261 8.27 36.37 -18.93
C GLN A 261 9.43 37.29 -19.33
N GLN A 262 9.52 37.54 -20.63
CA GLN A 262 10.21 38.70 -21.19
C GLN A 262 9.66 39.97 -20.53
N ALA A 263 10.52 40.67 -19.80
CA ALA A 263 10.28 42.04 -19.39
C ALA A 263 10.27 42.93 -20.65
N VAL A 264 9.10 43.49 -20.93
CA VAL A 264 8.89 44.56 -21.92
C VAL A 264 9.65 45.80 -21.45
N PRO A 265 10.47 46.47 -22.29
CA PRO A 265 11.09 47.73 -21.91
C PRO A 265 10.13 48.87 -22.23
N GLY A 266 9.67 49.63 -21.22
CA GLY A 266 8.90 50.84 -21.50
C GLY A 266 8.38 51.59 -20.27
N GLY A 267 8.86 52.82 -20.10
CA GLY A 267 8.14 53.89 -19.38
C GLY A 267 8.94 54.60 -18.28
N PRO A 268 9.23 55.91 -18.41
CA PRO A 268 9.95 56.67 -17.38
C PRO A 268 9.04 56.99 -16.18
N ALA A 269 9.69 57.18 -15.03
CA ALA A 269 9.07 57.45 -13.73
C ALA A 269 8.36 58.82 -13.68
N PRO A 270 7.26 58.96 -12.91
CA PRO A 270 6.73 60.28 -12.58
C PRO A 270 7.47 60.88 -11.37
N ASP A 271 7.83 62.15 -11.54
CA ASP A 271 8.26 63.09 -10.50
C ASP A 271 7.18 63.24 -9.42
N TYR A 272 7.61 63.24 -8.16
CA TYR A 272 6.79 63.72 -7.05
C TYR A 272 7.25 65.14 -6.67
N ALA A 273 6.33 66.09 -6.82
CA ALA A 273 6.31 67.35 -6.10
C ALA A 273 5.46 67.20 -4.83
#